data_AF-A0A162MF76-F1
#
_entry.id   AF-A0A162MF76-F1
#
_cell.length_a   1.000
_cell.length_b   1.000
_cell.length_c   1.000
_cell.angle_alpha   90.00
_cell.angle_beta   90.00
_cell.angle_gamma   90.00
#
_symmetry.space_group_name_H-M   'P 1'
#
loop_
_entity.id
_entity.type
_entity.pdbx_description
1 polymer ?
#
loop_
_entity_poly.entity_id
_entity_poly.type
_entity_poly.pdbx_seq_one_letter_code
_entity_poly.pdbx_strand_id
1 'polypeptide(L)'
;MKKRRIILIIMLAVLLLTACEKMINEEKNFIKNPEKPLERKADDFINEEGKTIKERIIVPQGFERIKLPEDSFGEYLRNLPLKPHGSKVKYYNGFVKLRDVHVAVIDMDVGQRDLMQCADSVIRLRAEYLYKRGYYDKIHFNFTNGFRADYKKWREGYRIRVEGNNTSWVKKESYNGDYTTFRKYLDMVFAYAGTLSLSKEMKRVSLEDLSIGDVFLEGGSPGHCVIVVDMAENKNTGEKIFLLAQGYMPAQEIHVLKNPENSDDNPWYSVNFKDKLYTPDYVFTKEQIYRFEE
;
A
#
# COMPACT_ATOMS: atom_id res chain seq x y z
N MET A 1 -21.11 -65.25 -36.59
CA MET A 1 -21.25 -63.86 -36.10
C MET A 1 -21.79 -63.75 -34.67
N LYS A 2 -22.77 -64.57 -34.23
CA LYS A 2 -23.34 -64.50 -32.86
C LYS A 2 -22.34 -64.77 -31.72
N LYS A 3 -21.46 -65.79 -31.83
CA LYS A 3 -20.47 -66.12 -30.78
C LYS A 3 -19.43 -65.01 -30.51
N ARG A 4 -18.97 -64.30 -31.55
CA ARG A 4 -18.02 -63.16 -31.39
C ARG A 4 -18.67 -61.94 -30.71
N ARG A 5 -19.96 -61.69 -30.94
CA ARG A 5 -20.70 -60.61 -30.26
C ARG A 5 -20.92 -60.91 -28.77
N ILE A 6 -21.17 -62.17 -28.41
CA ILE A 6 -21.34 -62.57 -27.00
C ILE A 6 -20.03 -62.42 -26.22
N ILE A 7 -18.90 -62.82 -26.81
CA ILE A 7 -17.58 -62.64 -26.18
C ILE A 7 -17.23 -61.16 -25.98
N LEU A 8 -17.56 -60.30 -26.96
CA LEU A 8 -17.32 -58.86 -26.86
C LEU A 8 -18.17 -58.20 -25.76
N ILE A 9 -19.44 -58.61 -25.62
CA ILE A 9 -20.34 -58.12 -24.57
C ILE A 9 -19.86 -58.56 -23.18
N ILE A 10 -19.39 -59.80 -23.05
CA ILE A 10 -18.84 -60.30 -21.78
C ILE A 10 -17.54 -59.56 -21.42
N MET A 11 -16.64 -59.31 -22.37
CA MET A 11 -15.44 -58.50 -22.11
C MET A 11 -15.80 -57.07 -21.70
N LEU A 12 -16.79 -56.44 -22.35
CA LEU A 12 -17.22 -55.08 -22.02
C LEU A 12 -17.86 -55.02 -20.63
N ALA A 13 -18.64 -56.03 -20.25
CA ALA A 13 -19.23 -56.13 -18.92
C ALA A 13 -18.17 -56.33 -17.81
N VAL A 14 -17.13 -57.14 -18.07
CA VAL A 14 -16.01 -57.32 -17.12
C VAL A 14 -15.16 -56.05 -16.98
N LEU A 15 -14.96 -55.30 -18.08
CA LEU A 15 -14.28 -54.00 -18.04
C LEU A 15 -15.09 -52.95 -17.26
N LEU A 16 -16.42 -52.94 -17.38
CA LEU A 16 -17.29 -52.04 -16.64
C LEU A 16 -17.35 -52.37 -15.14
N LEU A 17 -17.32 -53.65 -14.77
CA LEU A 17 -17.31 -54.08 -13.37
C LEU A 17 -16.01 -53.72 -12.66
N THR A 18 -14.85 -53.89 -13.32
CA THR A 18 -13.55 -53.52 -12.73
C THR A 18 -13.36 -52.01 -12.63
N ALA A 19 -13.91 -51.23 -13.57
CA ALA A 19 -13.90 -49.76 -13.49
C ALA A 19 -14.76 -49.24 -12.32
N CYS A 20 -15.92 -49.85 -12.07
CA CYS A 20 -16.81 -49.46 -10.98
C CYS A 20 -16.19 -49.76 -9.61
N GLU A 21 -15.54 -50.92 -9.47
CA GLU A 21 -14.84 -51.31 -8.23
C GLU A 21 -13.64 -50.39 -7.94
N LYS A 22 -12.93 -49.93 -8.98
CA LYS A 22 -11.84 -48.97 -8.85
C LYS A 22 -12.34 -47.58 -8.39
N MET A 23 -13.44 -47.08 -8.97
CA MET A 23 -14.05 -45.81 -8.55
C MET A 23 -14.54 -45.85 -7.10
N ILE A 24 -15.17 -46.95 -6.67
CA ILE A 24 -15.66 -47.11 -5.30
C ILE A 24 -14.50 -47.17 -4.30
N ASN A 25 -13.37 -47.78 -4.66
CA ASN A 25 -12.17 -47.81 -3.82
C ASN A 25 -11.44 -46.47 -3.78
N GLU A 26 -11.41 -45.70 -4.87
CA GLU A 26 -10.86 -44.34 -4.89
C GLU A 26 -11.70 -43.39 -4.02
N GLU A 27 -13.04 -43.47 -4.10
CA GLU A 27 -13.95 -42.65 -3.28
C GLU A 27 -13.87 -43.02 -1.79
N LYS A 28 -13.74 -44.30 -1.45
CA LYS A 28 -13.54 -44.75 -0.05
C LYS A 28 -12.17 -44.36 0.51
N ASN A 29 -11.12 -44.30 -0.33
CA ASN A 29 -9.81 -43.81 0.09
C ASN A 29 -9.82 -42.28 0.30
N PHE A 30 -10.57 -41.54 -0.52
CA PHE A 30 -10.75 -40.08 -0.37
C PHE A 30 -11.52 -39.71 0.91
N ILE A 31 -12.52 -40.51 1.29
CA ILE A 31 -13.30 -40.29 2.52
C ILE A 31 -12.52 -40.72 3.78
N LYS A 32 -11.60 -41.68 3.68
CA LYS A 32 -10.77 -42.14 4.82
C LYS A 32 -9.53 -41.28 5.07
N ASN A 33 -9.02 -40.60 4.06
CA ASN A 33 -7.97 -39.59 4.18
C ASN A 33 -8.52 -38.27 3.66
N PRO A 34 -9.33 -37.53 4.45
CA PRO A 34 -9.42 -36.10 4.21
C PRO A 34 -7.98 -35.60 4.21
N GLU A 35 -7.53 -35.00 3.11
CA GLU A 35 -6.23 -34.33 3.08
C GLU A 35 -6.15 -33.51 4.37
N LYS A 36 -5.15 -33.84 5.21
CA LYS A 36 -4.81 -32.98 6.34
C LYS A 36 -4.80 -31.56 5.79
N PRO A 37 -5.50 -30.60 6.41
CA PRO A 37 -5.33 -29.20 6.03
C PRO A 37 -3.82 -28.98 5.95
N LEU A 38 -3.34 -28.56 4.78
CA LEU A 38 -1.94 -28.16 4.60
C LEU A 38 -1.56 -27.35 5.83
N GLU A 39 -0.70 -27.90 6.69
CA GLU A 39 -0.14 -27.16 7.81
C GLU A 39 0.52 -25.94 7.17
N ARG A 40 -0.13 -24.77 7.27
CA ARG A 40 0.49 -23.51 6.87
C ARG A 40 1.80 -23.46 7.64
N LYS A 41 2.92 -23.28 6.92
CA LYS A 41 4.18 -22.96 7.57
C LYS A 41 3.90 -21.81 8.55
N ALA A 42 4.43 -21.91 9.75
CA ALA A 42 4.18 -20.98 10.85
C ALA A 42 4.52 -19.51 10.52
N ASP A 43 5.15 -19.26 9.36
CA ASP A 43 5.71 -17.97 8.94
C ASP A 43 5.12 -17.48 7.60
N ASP A 44 3.90 -17.89 7.24
CA ASP A 44 3.20 -17.26 6.11
C ASP A 44 2.65 -15.89 6.54
N PHE A 45 3.39 -14.82 6.23
CA PHE A 45 3.01 -13.44 6.53
C PHE A 45 1.94 -12.89 5.57
N ILE A 46 1.49 -13.67 4.58
CA ILE A 46 0.61 -13.18 3.52
C ILE A 46 -0.69 -13.99 3.46
N ASN A 47 -1.82 -13.30 3.64
CA ASN A 47 -3.13 -13.82 3.32
C ASN A 47 -3.53 -13.36 1.91
N GLU A 48 -3.31 -14.22 0.91
CA GLU A 48 -3.54 -13.88 -0.50
C GLU A 48 -4.94 -13.32 -0.81
N GLU A 49 -5.96 -13.74 -0.07
CA GLU A 49 -7.35 -13.30 -0.22
C GLU A 49 -7.65 -11.93 0.43
N GLY A 50 -6.75 -11.42 1.27
CA GLY A 50 -6.93 -10.13 1.95
C GLY A 50 -6.99 -8.97 0.95
N LYS A 51 -7.97 -8.08 1.10
CA LYS A 51 -8.24 -6.97 0.15
C LYS A 51 -7.75 -5.63 0.65
N THR A 52 -7.33 -5.57 1.91
CA THR A 52 -6.73 -4.39 2.54
C THR A 52 -5.36 -4.72 3.11
N ILE A 53 -4.56 -3.70 3.47
CA ILE A 53 -3.25 -3.90 4.13
C ILE A 53 -3.41 -4.77 5.39
N LYS A 54 -4.39 -4.46 6.23
CA LYS A 54 -4.73 -5.21 7.45
C LYS A 54 -5.02 -6.69 7.19
N GLU A 55 -5.79 -6.97 6.15
CA GLU A 55 -6.24 -8.33 5.84
C GLU A 55 -5.15 -9.15 5.13
N ARG A 56 -4.37 -8.51 4.25
CA ARG A 56 -3.36 -9.16 3.39
C ARG A 56 -2.08 -9.49 4.15
N ILE A 57 -1.63 -8.62 5.05
CA ILE A 57 -0.34 -8.80 5.71
C ILE A 57 -0.62 -9.25 7.14
N ILE A 58 -0.20 -10.47 7.48
CA ILE A 58 -0.44 -11.10 8.77
C ILE A 58 0.62 -10.59 9.76
N VAL A 59 0.21 -10.34 11.01
CA VAL A 59 1.16 -9.97 12.07
C VAL A 59 1.95 -11.21 12.52
N PRO A 60 3.26 -11.09 12.80
CA PRO A 60 4.05 -12.20 13.31
C PRO A 60 3.50 -12.72 14.65
N GLN A 61 3.81 -13.98 14.98
CA GLN A 61 3.38 -14.59 16.23
C GLN A 61 3.80 -13.75 17.45
N GLY A 62 2.87 -13.55 18.40
CA GLY A 62 3.10 -12.76 19.62
C GLY A 62 2.87 -11.26 19.47
N PHE A 63 2.70 -10.76 18.23
CA PHE A 63 2.33 -9.39 17.96
C PHE A 63 0.82 -9.23 17.79
N GLU A 64 0.29 -8.10 18.25
CA GLU A 64 -1.07 -7.67 17.95
C GLU A 64 -1.04 -6.26 17.37
N ARG A 65 -1.93 -5.98 16.40
CA ARG A 65 -2.06 -4.65 15.84
C ARG A 65 -2.38 -3.62 16.92
N ILE A 66 -1.75 -2.46 16.82
CA ILE A 66 -2.08 -1.33 17.70
C ILE A 66 -3.51 -0.86 17.45
N LYS A 67 -4.23 -0.49 18.52
CA LYS A 67 -5.60 0.05 18.41
C LYS A 67 -5.55 1.46 17.82
N LEU A 68 -6.52 1.78 16.97
CA LEU A 68 -6.65 3.07 16.33
C LEU A 68 -8.08 3.60 16.51
N PRO A 69 -8.28 4.92 16.59
CA PRO A 69 -9.61 5.50 16.43
C PRO A 69 -10.15 5.18 15.04
N GLU A 70 -11.42 4.81 14.94
CA GLU A 70 -12.10 4.37 13.71
C GLU A 70 -11.97 5.40 12.57
N ASP A 71 -11.96 6.68 12.93
CA ASP A 71 -11.93 7.80 12.01
C ASP A 71 -10.53 8.39 11.79
N SER A 72 -9.49 7.76 12.32
CA SER A 72 -8.13 8.28 12.25
C SER A 72 -7.48 8.09 10.88
N PHE A 73 -6.44 8.89 10.60
CA PHE A 73 -5.62 8.70 9.41
C PHE A 73 -4.93 7.33 9.39
N GLY A 74 -4.53 6.82 10.57
CA GLY A 74 -3.94 5.50 10.68
C GLY A 74 -4.91 4.38 10.28
N GLU A 75 -6.18 4.45 10.70
CA GLU A 75 -7.17 3.43 10.35
C GLU A 75 -7.50 3.49 8.85
N TYR A 76 -7.53 4.69 8.27
CA TYR A 76 -7.61 4.85 6.82
C TYR A 76 -6.46 4.17 6.08
N LEU A 77 -5.20 4.39 6.50
CA LEU A 77 -4.03 3.82 5.84
C LEU A 77 -4.02 2.29 5.93
N ARG A 78 -4.26 1.73 7.12
CA ARG A 78 -4.31 0.29 7.36
C ARG A 78 -5.40 -0.43 6.55
N ASN A 79 -6.48 0.28 6.17
CA ASN A 79 -7.57 -0.28 5.39
C ASN A 79 -7.55 0.16 3.91
N LEU A 80 -6.43 0.67 3.40
CA LEU A 80 -6.29 0.97 1.97
C LEU A 80 -6.57 -0.29 1.14
N PRO A 81 -7.38 -0.16 0.07
CA PRO A 81 -7.66 -1.28 -0.81
C PRO A 81 -6.39 -1.70 -1.55
N LEU A 82 -6.24 -3.01 -1.75
CA LEU A 82 -5.12 -3.62 -2.45
C LEU A 82 -5.60 -4.27 -3.73
N LYS A 83 -4.71 -4.30 -4.72
CA LYS A 83 -4.87 -5.16 -5.89
C LYS A 83 -4.77 -6.64 -5.51
N PRO A 84 -5.24 -7.57 -6.37
CA PRO A 84 -5.10 -9.01 -6.15
C PRO A 84 -3.65 -9.39 -5.81
N HIS A 85 -3.48 -10.43 -4.99
CA HIS A 85 -2.15 -10.94 -4.66
C HIS A 85 -1.35 -11.28 -5.93
N GLY A 86 -0.03 -11.12 -5.86
CA GLY A 86 0.86 -11.29 -7.01
C GLY A 86 0.87 -10.14 -8.03
N SER A 87 0.02 -9.12 -7.86
CA SER A 87 0.03 -7.93 -8.74
C SER A 87 1.41 -7.26 -8.75
N LYS A 88 1.89 -6.93 -9.96
CA LYS A 88 3.12 -6.18 -10.15
C LYS A 88 2.86 -4.67 -10.15
N VAL A 89 3.77 -3.90 -9.56
CA VAL A 89 3.75 -2.43 -9.60
C VAL A 89 3.86 -1.99 -11.05
N LYS A 90 2.99 -1.06 -11.47
CA LYS A 90 3.08 -0.42 -12.78
C LYS A 90 3.53 1.04 -12.66
N TYR A 91 4.22 1.51 -13.68
CA TYR A 91 4.47 2.94 -13.89
C TYR A 91 3.23 3.63 -14.45
N TYR A 92 3.23 4.97 -14.43
CA TYR A 92 2.17 5.80 -15.02
C TYR A 92 1.87 5.51 -16.49
N ASN A 93 2.83 4.94 -17.23
CA ASN A 93 2.71 4.57 -18.64
C ASN A 93 2.25 3.11 -18.84
N GLY A 94 1.91 2.41 -17.76
CA GLY A 94 1.41 1.03 -17.79
C GLY A 94 2.48 -0.06 -17.85
N PHE A 95 3.75 0.28 -18.03
CA PHE A 95 4.84 -0.71 -17.96
C PHE A 95 5.01 -1.25 -16.54
N VAL A 96 5.38 -2.52 -16.45
CA VAL A 96 5.64 -3.19 -15.18
C VAL A 96 7.01 -2.79 -14.64
N LYS A 97 7.08 -2.46 -13.35
CA LYS A 97 8.34 -2.29 -12.61
C LYS A 97 9.05 -3.65 -12.52
N LEU A 98 10.28 -3.70 -13.01
CA LEU A 98 11.09 -4.93 -13.03
C LEU A 98 11.59 -5.33 -11.64
N ARG A 99 11.89 -4.34 -10.78
CA ARG A 99 12.38 -4.59 -9.42
C ARG A 99 11.23 -5.05 -8.51
N ASP A 100 11.41 -6.20 -7.89
CA ASP A 100 10.43 -6.83 -6.99
C ASP A 100 10.66 -6.38 -5.53
N VAL A 101 10.27 -5.13 -5.24
CA VAL A 101 10.52 -4.47 -3.94
C VAL A 101 9.29 -4.42 -3.03
N HIS A 102 8.19 -5.01 -3.45
CA HIS A 102 6.88 -4.87 -2.81
C HIS A 102 6.27 -6.21 -2.43
N VAL A 103 5.40 -6.19 -1.41
CA VAL A 103 4.54 -7.32 -1.03
C VAL A 103 3.09 -7.14 -1.46
N ALA A 104 2.66 -5.89 -1.66
CA ALA A 104 1.31 -5.57 -2.12
C ALA A 104 1.29 -4.24 -2.87
N VAL A 105 0.35 -4.10 -3.81
CA VAL A 105 0.11 -2.86 -4.57
C VAL A 105 -1.21 -2.26 -4.09
N ILE A 106 -1.18 -1.00 -3.68
CA ILE A 106 -2.38 -0.26 -3.28
C ILE A 106 -3.21 0.03 -4.53
N ASP A 107 -4.51 -0.23 -4.46
CA ASP A 107 -5.45 0.01 -5.54
C ASP A 107 -5.85 1.49 -5.59
N MET A 108 -4.91 2.30 -6.07
CA MET A 108 -5.06 3.74 -6.27
C MET A 108 -4.39 4.14 -7.57
N ASP A 109 -5.05 5.00 -8.35
CA ASP A 109 -4.52 5.48 -9.62
C ASP A 109 -3.28 6.37 -9.41
N VAL A 110 -2.22 6.11 -10.19
CA VAL A 110 -1.04 6.98 -10.31
C VAL A 110 -1.26 8.13 -11.32
N GLY A 111 -2.33 8.04 -12.13
CA GLY A 111 -2.58 8.93 -13.26
C GLY A 111 -1.89 8.46 -14.55
N GLN A 112 -1.98 9.30 -15.60
CA GLN A 112 -1.47 8.98 -16.95
C GLN A 112 -0.22 9.81 -17.32
N ARG A 113 0.35 10.54 -16.37
CA ARG A 113 1.52 11.39 -16.55
C ARG A 113 2.57 11.05 -15.51
N ASP A 114 3.83 11.28 -15.84
CA ASP A 114 4.93 11.22 -14.88
C ASP A 114 4.85 12.43 -13.94
N LEU A 115 3.89 12.40 -13.02
CA LEU A 115 3.60 13.52 -12.12
C LEU A 115 3.53 13.09 -10.66
N MET A 116 2.74 12.07 -10.32
CA MET A 116 2.65 11.59 -8.93
C MET A 116 3.90 10.78 -8.59
N GLN A 117 4.95 11.48 -8.15
CA GLN A 117 6.23 10.91 -7.77
C GLN A 117 6.29 10.70 -6.25
N CYS A 118 7.46 10.33 -5.75
CA CYS A 118 7.72 9.93 -4.36
C CYS A 118 6.86 10.66 -3.30
N ALA A 119 7.12 11.95 -3.06
CA ALA A 119 6.41 12.77 -2.06
C ALA A 119 4.91 12.90 -2.34
N ASP A 120 4.54 12.89 -3.61
CA ASP A 120 3.16 13.05 -4.05
C ASP A 120 2.28 11.88 -3.62
N SER A 121 2.86 10.69 -3.43
CA SER A 121 2.13 9.54 -2.89
C SER A 121 1.70 9.78 -1.44
N VAL A 122 2.59 10.36 -0.62
CA VAL A 122 2.29 10.74 0.77
C VAL A 122 1.24 11.85 0.81
N ILE A 123 1.42 12.89 -0.02
CA ILE A 123 0.46 13.99 -0.19
C ILE A 123 -0.91 13.44 -0.62
N ARG A 124 -0.96 12.56 -1.62
CA ARG A 124 -2.18 11.94 -2.13
C ARG A 124 -2.91 11.19 -1.03
N LEU A 125 -2.22 10.35 -0.26
CA LEU A 125 -2.82 9.57 0.81
C LEU A 125 -3.44 10.46 1.89
N ARG A 126 -2.72 11.50 2.35
CA ARG A 126 -3.24 12.46 3.33
C ARG A 126 -4.43 13.25 2.79
N ALA A 127 -4.33 13.74 1.56
CA ALA A 127 -5.38 14.53 0.94
C ALA A 127 -6.66 13.73 0.70
N GLU A 128 -6.55 12.49 0.21
CA GLU A 128 -7.69 11.59 0.00
C GLU A 128 -8.42 11.26 1.29
N TYR A 129 -7.67 10.99 2.37
CA TYR A 129 -8.25 10.82 3.70
C TYR A 129 -9.07 12.04 4.11
N LEU A 130 -8.47 13.23 4.08
CA LEU A 130 -9.16 14.47 4.48
C LEU A 130 -10.35 14.78 3.57
N TYR A 131 -10.24 14.51 2.27
CA TYR A 131 -11.31 14.71 1.30
C TYR A 131 -12.50 13.79 1.59
N LYS A 132 -12.26 12.49 1.82
CA LYS A 132 -13.30 11.51 2.17
C LYS A 132 -14.00 11.85 3.48
N ARG A 133 -13.29 12.48 4.42
CA ARG A 133 -13.85 12.97 5.69
C ARG A 133 -14.60 14.31 5.58
N GLY A 134 -14.55 14.97 4.42
CA GLY A 134 -15.13 16.31 4.25
C GLY A 134 -14.34 17.42 4.96
N TYR A 135 -13.11 17.14 5.42
CA TYR A 135 -12.24 18.11 6.11
C TYR A 135 -11.50 19.01 5.11
N TYR A 136 -12.24 19.62 4.19
CA TYR A 136 -11.69 20.38 3.07
C TYR A 136 -10.83 21.57 3.51
N ASP A 137 -11.16 22.18 4.65
CA ASP A 137 -10.42 23.32 5.23
C ASP A 137 -9.04 22.90 5.78
N LYS A 138 -8.84 21.61 6.04
CA LYS A 138 -7.56 21.04 6.47
C LYS A 138 -6.67 20.61 5.31
N ILE A 139 -7.19 20.60 4.08
CA ILE A 139 -6.42 20.19 2.91
C ILE A 139 -5.60 21.39 2.43
N HIS A 140 -4.33 21.39 2.79
CA HIS A 140 -3.32 22.26 2.23
C HIS A 140 -1.99 21.53 2.12
N PHE A 141 -1.13 22.04 1.23
CA PHE A 141 0.27 21.65 1.12
C PHE A 141 1.08 22.87 0.70
N ASN A 142 2.33 22.94 1.12
CA ASN A 142 3.23 24.02 0.76
C ASN A 142 4.02 23.66 -0.51
N PHE A 143 4.13 24.62 -1.41
CA PHE A 143 5.06 24.55 -2.53
C PHE A 143 6.49 24.75 -2.03
N THR A 144 7.47 24.40 -2.86
CA THR A 144 8.89 24.52 -2.53
C THR A 144 9.32 25.95 -2.19
N ASN A 145 8.68 26.97 -2.80
CA ASN A 145 8.89 28.38 -2.49
C ASN A 145 8.17 28.88 -1.22
N GLY A 146 7.47 28.00 -0.50
CA GLY A 146 6.74 28.32 0.73
C GLY A 146 5.30 28.79 0.51
N PHE A 147 4.80 28.83 -0.73
CA PHE A 147 3.41 29.18 -0.98
C PHE A 147 2.46 28.09 -0.46
N ARG A 148 1.53 28.46 0.43
CA ARG A 148 0.51 27.55 0.95
C ARG A 148 -0.65 27.40 -0.03
N ALA A 149 -0.79 26.22 -0.61
CA ALA A 149 -1.84 25.88 -1.56
C ALA A 149 -3.06 25.29 -0.83
N ASP A 150 -3.99 26.15 -0.42
CA ASP A 150 -5.27 25.77 0.18
C ASP A 150 -6.27 25.16 -0.80
N TYR A 151 -6.78 23.96 -0.52
CA TYR A 151 -7.86 23.37 -1.31
C TYR A 151 -9.17 24.13 -1.14
N LYS A 152 -9.50 24.64 0.06
CA LYS A 152 -10.69 25.47 0.30
C LYS A 152 -10.78 26.63 -0.71
N LYS A 153 -9.68 27.36 -0.88
CA LYS A 153 -9.59 28.49 -1.82
C LYS A 153 -9.68 28.04 -3.28
N TRP A 154 -9.10 26.89 -3.60
CA TRP A 154 -9.24 26.28 -4.92
C TRP A 154 -10.70 25.96 -5.27
N ARG A 155 -11.46 25.42 -4.31
CA ARG A 155 -12.89 25.10 -4.46
C ARG A 155 -13.74 26.34 -4.69
N GLU A 156 -13.36 27.49 -4.14
CA GLU A 156 -14.03 28.78 -4.35
C GLU A 156 -13.83 29.38 -5.75
N GLY A 157 -13.12 28.67 -6.64
CA GLY A 157 -12.90 29.07 -8.03
C GLY A 157 -11.57 29.80 -8.27
N TYR A 158 -10.70 29.86 -7.27
CA TYR A 158 -9.34 30.35 -7.45
C TYR A 158 -8.44 29.29 -8.05
N ARG A 159 -7.46 29.74 -8.84
CA ARG A 159 -6.35 28.93 -9.36
C ARG A 159 -5.04 29.56 -8.93
N ILE A 160 -4.00 28.74 -8.88
CA ILE A 160 -2.67 29.19 -8.53
C ILE A 160 -1.96 29.61 -9.81
N ARG A 161 -1.36 30.80 -9.84
CA ARG A 161 -0.48 31.28 -10.91
C ARG A 161 0.94 31.29 -10.37
N VAL A 162 1.86 30.62 -11.08
CA VAL A 162 3.29 30.59 -10.75
C VAL A 162 4.06 31.31 -11.86
N GLU A 163 4.85 32.31 -11.48
CA GLU A 163 5.71 33.09 -12.38
C GLU A 163 7.11 33.21 -11.79
N GLY A 164 8.04 32.42 -12.30
CA GLY A 164 9.33 32.23 -11.65
C GLY A 164 9.13 31.71 -10.23
N ASN A 165 9.66 32.44 -9.23
CA ASN A 165 9.50 32.09 -7.82
C ASN A 165 8.26 32.73 -7.16
N ASN A 166 7.51 33.58 -7.88
CA ASN A 166 6.33 34.23 -7.34
C ASN A 166 5.10 33.36 -7.56
N THR A 167 4.28 33.21 -6.52
CA THR A 167 3.04 32.42 -6.58
C THR A 167 1.89 33.20 -5.98
N SER A 168 0.76 33.22 -6.68
CA SER A 168 -0.41 34.01 -6.28
C SER A 168 -1.71 33.30 -6.63
N TRP A 169 -2.77 33.68 -5.91
CA TRP A 169 -4.13 33.23 -6.19
C TRP A 169 -4.80 34.17 -7.20
N VAL A 170 -5.40 33.59 -8.23
CA VAL A 170 -6.21 34.32 -9.23
C VAL A 170 -7.58 33.68 -9.35
N LYS A 171 -8.64 34.48 -9.23
CA LYS A 171 -10.02 34.01 -9.41
C LYS A 171 -10.27 33.80 -10.91
N LYS A 172 -10.59 32.58 -11.30
CA LYS A 172 -10.80 32.21 -12.72
C LYS A 172 -12.09 31.47 -12.99
N GLU A 173 -12.63 30.81 -11.97
CA GLU A 173 -13.79 29.92 -12.09
C GLU A 173 -14.83 30.27 -11.02
N SER A 174 -16.01 29.67 -11.12
CA SER A 174 -16.98 29.63 -10.02
C SER A 174 -16.61 28.56 -8.99
N TYR A 175 -17.36 28.51 -7.89
CA TYR A 175 -17.24 27.43 -6.92
C TYR A 175 -17.42 26.07 -7.60
N ASN A 176 -16.54 25.12 -7.30
CA ASN A 176 -16.68 23.72 -7.69
C ASN A 176 -16.00 22.83 -6.64
N GLY A 177 -16.77 21.93 -6.02
CA GLY A 177 -16.32 21.02 -4.98
C GLY A 177 -16.17 19.57 -5.43
N ASP A 178 -16.23 19.31 -6.74
CA ASP A 178 -16.26 17.95 -7.28
C ASP A 178 -14.89 17.27 -7.19
N TYR A 179 -14.90 15.94 -7.19
CA TYR A 179 -13.68 15.14 -7.10
C TYR A 179 -12.71 15.40 -8.27
N THR A 180 -13.21 15.63 -9.48
CA THR A 180 -12.36 16.01 -10.62
C THR A 180 -11.62 17.33 -10.37
N THR A 181 -12.26 18.28 -9.69
CA THR A 181 -11.63 19.56 -9.30
C THR A 181 -10.60 19.36 -8.19
N PHE A 182 -10.85 18.45 -7.25
CA PHE A 182 -9.86 18.01 -6.26
C PHE A 182 -8.63 17.38 -6.90
N ARG A 183 -8.80 16.49 -7.88
CA ARG A 183 -7.67 15.89 -8.62
C ARG A 183 -6.85 16.94 -9.37
N LYS A 184 -7.49 17.95 -9.99
CA LYS A 184 -6.77 19.09 -10.59
C LYS A 184 -6.00 19.93 -9.59
N TYR A 185 -6.51 20.09 -8.36
CA TYR A 185 -5.77 20.74 -7.28
C TYR A 185 -4.53 19.92 -6.91
N LEU A 186 -4.66 18.61 -6.77
CA LEU A 186 -3.54 17.73 -6.47
C LEU A 186 -2.49 17.73 -7.59
N ASP A 187 -2.89 17.73 -8.85
CA ASP A 187 -1.96 17.87 -9.98
C ASP A 187 -1.14 19.17 -9.89
N MET A 188 -1.75 20.25 -9.39
CA MET A 188 -1.04 21.51 -9.15
C MET A 188 -0.08 21.40 -7.96
N VAL A 189 -0.48 20.72 -6.89
CA VAL A 189 0.40 20.46 -5.74
C VAL A 189 1.60 19.61 -6.16
N PHE A 190 1.39 18.52 -6.88
CA PHE A 190 2.46 17.61 -7.33
C PHE A 190 3.48 18.30 -8.25
N ALA A 191 3.07 19.34 -8.97
CA ALA A 191 3.98 20.09 -9.84
C ALA A 191 4.96 21.01 -9.08
N TYR A 192 4.66 21.38 -7.82
CA TYR A 192 5.40 22.44 -7.10
C TYR A 192 5.79 22.09 -5.66
N ALA A 193 5.20 21.05 -5.08
CA ALA A 193 5.58 20.46 -3.80
C ALA A 193 6.53 19.28 -4.00
N GLY A 194 7.18 18.85 -2.91
CA GLY A 194 8.09 17.70 -2.93
C GLY A 194 8.64 17.44 -1.54
N THR A 195 9.65 16.57 -1.45
CA THR A 195 10.28 16.23 -0.16
C THR A 195 10.85 17.44 0.57
N LEU A 196 11.38 18.42 -0.16
CA LEU A 196 11.91 19.67 0.41
C LEU A 196 10.80 20.57 1.00
N SER A 197 9.61 20.61 0.41
CA SER A 197 8.51 21.39 0.99
C SER A 197 7.88 20.65 2.17
N LEU A 198 7.71 19.33 2.05
CA LEU A 198 7.22 18.50 3.16
C LEU A 198 8.12 18.54 4.38
N SER A 199 9.45 18.52 4.23
CA SER A 199 10.38 18.54 5.38
C SER A 199 10.36 19.86 6.15
N LYS A 200 9.88 20.93 5.51
CA LYS A 200 9.66 22.25 6.14
C LYS A 200 8.25 22.40 6.71
N GLU A 201 7.27 21.69 6.13
CA GLU A 201 5.86 21.75 6.53
C GLU A 201 5.53 20.80 7.68
N MET A 202 6.13 19.62 7.71
CA MET A 202 5.84 18.58 8.70
C MET A 202 6.71 18.73 9.95
N LYS A 203 6.18 18.32 11.10
CA LYS A 203 6.93 18.32 12.36
C LYS A 203 7.80 17.06 12.47
N ARG A 204 8.99 17.20 13.04
CA ARG A 204 9.83 16.04 13.38
C ARG A 204 9.22 15.26 14.55
N VAL A 205 9.41 13.95 14.53
CA VAL A 205 8.98 13.00 15.56
C VAL A 205 10.16 12.10 15.90
N SER A 206 10.26 11.65 17.15
CA SER A 206 11.28 10.67 17.53
C SER A 206 10.82 9.24 17.20
N LEU A 207 11.74 8.29 17.13
CA LEU A 207 11.41 6.91 16.82
C LEU A 207 10.53 6.24 17.88
N GLU A 208 10.67 6.66 19.14
CA GLU A 208 9.88 6.16 20.27
C GLU A 208 8.39 6.51 20.14
N ASP A 209 8.11 7.66 19.54
CA ASP A 209 6.77 8.21 19.30
C ASP A 209 6.20 7.83 17.93
N LEU A 210 6.85 6.93 17.19
CA LEU A 210 6.43 6.49 15.86
C LEU A 210 4.98 5.98 15.86
N SER A 211 4.22 6.44 14.87
CA SER A 211 2.81 6.14 14.68
C SER A 211 2.47 5.92 13.21
N ILE A 212 1.33 5.27 12.95
CA ILE A 212 0.80 5.10 11.60
C ILE A 212 0.45 6.47 11.03
N GLY A 213 0.94 6.76 9.82
CA GLY A 213 0.84 8.06 9.16
C GLY A 213 2.10 8.91 9.27
N ASP A 214 3.08 8.50 10.08
CA ASP A 214 4.41 9.12 10.08
C ASP A 214 5.19 8.74 8.83
N VAL A 215 6.12 9.61 8.46
CA VAL A 215 6.85 9.54 7.21
C VAL A 215 8.33 9.61 7.51
N PHE A 216 9.07 8.58 7.08
CA PHE A 216 10.52 8.68 6.96
C PHE A 216 10.82 9.51 5.71
N LEU A 217 11.50 10.64 5.86
CA LEU A 217 11.63 11.67 4.84
C LEU A 217 13.03 12.30 4.86
N GLU A 218 13.73 12.23 3.73
CA GLU A 218 14.88 13.08 3.45
C GLU A 218 14.45 14.22 2.53
N GLY A 219 14.47 15.45 3.05
CA GLY A 219 14.08 16.63 2.31
C GLY A 219 15.21 17.14 1.42
N GLY A 220 14.95 17.33 0.12
CA GLY A 220 15.95 17.82 -0.82
C GLY A 220 15.66 17.46 -2.26
N SER A 221 16.62 17.73 -3.14
CA SER A 221 16.60 17.30 -4.54
C SER A 221 18.01 16.80 -4.91
N PRO A 222 18.26 15.48 -4.86
CA PRO A 222 17.28 14.42 -4.61
C PRO A 222 16.86 14.32 -3.14
N GLY A 223 15.66 13.79 -2.92
CA GLY A 223 15.16 13.37 -1.61
C GLY A 223 14.22 12.18 -1.80
N HIS A 224 13.85 11.51 -0.71
CA HIS A 224 12.92 10.37 -0.76
C HIS A 224 12.05 10.32 0.50
N CYS A 225 10.91 9.65 0.41
CA CYS A 225 10.07 9.40 1.57
C CYS A 225 9.27 8.11 1.47
N VAL A 226 8.99 7.54 2.64
CA VAL A 226 8.14 6.36 2.82
C VAL A 226 7.24 6.57 4.03
N ILE A 227 5.99 6.11 3.97
CA ILE A 227 4.98 6.33 5.01
C ILE A 227 4.69 5.04 5.79
N VAL A 228 4.55 5.15 7.10
CA VAL A 228 4.09 4.06 7.97
C VAL A 228 2.59 3.84 7.77
N VAL A 229 2.21 2.64 7.33
CA VAL A 229 0.81 2.31 6.98
C VAL A 229 0.15 1.30 7.91
N ASP A 230 0.93 0.56 8.69
CA ASP A 230 0.42 -0.32 9.75
C ASP A 230 1.49 -0.47 10.84
N MET A 231 1.06 -0.84 12.05
CA MET A 231 1.89 -1.11 13.21
C MET A 231 1.27 -2.19 14.10
N ALA A 232 2.13 -2.98 14.72
CA ALA A 232 1.78 -3.98 15.71
C ALA A 232 2.79 -3.97 16.87
N GLU A 233 2.38 -4.49 18.01
CA GLU A 233 3.16 -4.52 19.24
C GLU A 233 3.18 -5.92 19.83
N ASN A 234 4.36 -6.39 20.23
CA ASN A 234 4.53 -7.65 20.91
C ASN A 234 4.00 -7.55 22.34
N LYS A 235 3.03 -8.39 22.69
CA LYS A 235 2.35 -8.33 24.01
C LYS A 235 3.27 -8.62 25.19
N ASN A 236 4.35 -9.36 24.97
CA ASN A 236 5.25 -9.78 26.04
C ASN A 236 6.45 -8.84 26.19
N THR A 237 6.97 -8.28 25.10
CA THR A 237 8.19 -7.45 25.11
C THR A 237 7.92 -5.96 24.96
N GLY A 238 6.75 -5.56 24.48
CA GLY A 238 6.44 -4.18 24.10
C GLY A 238 7.15 -3.71 22.81
N GLU A 239 7.85 -4.60 22.10
CA GLU A 239 8.47 -4.28 20.82
C GLU A 239 7.41 -3.89 19.80
N LYS A 240 7.62 -2.76 19.10
CA LYS A 240 6.78 -2.34 18.00
C LYS A 240 7.40 -2.71 16.66
N ILE A 241 6.55 -3.15 15.75
CA ILE A 241 6.88 -3.36 14.34
C ILE A 241 5.94 -2.55 13.46
N PHE A 242 6.37 -2.24 12.24
CA PHE A 242 5.65 -1.38 11.31
C PHE A 242 5.78 -1.82 9.85
N LEU A 243 4.83 -1.40 9.02
CA LEU A 243 4.85 -1.57 7.57
C LEU A 243 5.04 -0.22 6.88
N LEU A 244 5.77 -0.22 5.77
CA LEU A 244 6.05 0.97 4.97
C LEU A 244 5.40 0.88 3.60
N ALA A 245 4.87 2.00 3.12
CA ALA A 245 4.46 2.16 1.73
C ALA A 245 5.16 3.34 1.07
N GLN A 246 5.30 3.27 -0.26
CA GLN A 246 5.91 4.34 -1.03
C GLN A 246 5.32 4.45 -2.44
N GLY A 247 5.46 5.63 -3.04
CA GLY A 247 5.66 5.77 -4.48
C GLY A 247 7.15 5.94 -4.78
N TYR A 248 7.52 6.11 -6.04
CA TYR A 248 8.92 6.35 -6.42
C TYR A 248 8.98 7.09 -7.76
N MET A 249 10.19 7.28 -8.31
CA MET A 249 10.45 7.96 -9.58
C MET A 249 10.98 6.98 -10.64
N PRO A 250 10.47 6.97 -11.89
CA PRO A 250 9.31 7.70 -12.40
C PRO A 250 8.01 7.37 -11.65
N ALA A 251 6.96 8.18 -11.85
CA ALA A 251 5.66 7.99 -11.22
C ALA A 251 5.18 6.55 -11.38
N GLN A 252 4.82 5.94 -10.26
CA GLN A 252 4.41 4.53 -10.20
C GLN A 252 3.38 4.32 -9.10
N GLU A 253 2.70 3.18 -9.18
CA GLU A 253 1.69 2.79 -8.21
C GLU A 253 2.26 2.71 -6.79
N ILE A 254 1.47 3.18 -5.83
CA ILE A 254 1.82 3.12 -4.42
C ILE A 254 1.81 1.64 -3.99
N HIS A 255 2.84 1.22 -3.26
CA HIS A 255 3.01 -0.17 -2.86
C HIS A 255 3.58 -0.30 -1.46
N VAL A 256 3.23 -1.41 -0.79
CA VAL A 256 3.79 -1.79 0.50
C VAL A 256 5.12 -2.52 0.27
N LEU A 257 6.16 -2.09 0.98
CA LEU A 257 7.53 -2.52 0.80
C LEU A 257 7.83 -3.88 1.42
N LYS A 258 8.76 -4.62 0.82
CA LYS A 258 9.48 -5.71 1.47
C LYS A 258 10.53 -5.13 2.43
N ASN A 259 10.78 -5.81 3.54
CA ASN A 259 11.92 -5.51 4.39
C ASN A 259 13.17 -6.26 3.89
N PRO A 260 14.19 -5.57 3.34
CA PRO A 260 15.38 -6.22 2.79
C PRO A 260 16.27 -6.87 3.86
N GLU A 261 16.12 -6.50 5.13
CA GLU A 261 16.89 -7.07 6.24
C GLU A 261 16.33 -8.41 6.74
N ASN A 262 15.13 -8.79 6.29
CA ASN A 262 14.48 -10.05 6.65
C ASN A 262 14.68 -11.09 5.54
N SER A 263 15.29 -12.23 5.88
CA SER A 263 15.55 -13.32 4.91
C SER A 263 14.37 -14.27 4.71
N ASP A 264 13.31 -14.15 5.52
CA ASP A 264 12.12 -15.00 5.56
C ASP A 264 10.90 -14.37 4.88
N ASP A 265 11.12 -13.39 3.99
CA ASP A 265 10.09 -12.59 3.32
C ASP A 265 9.14 -11.82 4.27
N ASN A 266 9.48 -11.71 5.56
CA ASN A 266 8.71 -10.93 6.53
C ASN A 266 8.73 -9.43 6.17
N PRO A 267 7.58 -8.79 5.84
CA PRO A 267 7.55 -7.39 5.45
C PRO A 267 7.64 -6.40 6.61
N TRP A 268 7.57 -6.87 7.86
CA TRP A 268 7.54 -6.02 9.04
C TRP A 268 8.95 -5.51 9.40
N TYR A 269 9.04 -4.21 9.66
CA TYR A 269 10.22 -3.52 10.18
C TYR A 269 10.10 -3.40 11.70
N SER A 270 11.20 -3.58 12.45
CA SER A 270 11.22 -3.34 13.90
C SER A 270 11.65 -1.90 14.20
N VAL A 271 11.09 -1.29 15.25
CA VAL A 271 11.59 0.00 15.78
C VAL A 271 12.97 -0.12 16.43
N ASN A 272 13.47 -1.33 16.65
CA ASN A 272 14.77 -1.59 17.29
C ASN A 272 15.95 -1.64 16.30
N PHE A 273 15.82 -1.08 15.08
CA PHE A 273 16.95 -0.96 14.17
C PHE A 273 18.06 -0.07 14.78
N LYS A 274 19.32 -0.34 14.43
CA LYS A 274 20.49 0.31 15.07
C LYS A 274 20.62 1.79 14.70
N ASP A 275 21.22 2.09 13.55
CA ASP A 275 21.49 3.46 13.12
C ASP A 275 20.68 3.82 11.87
N LYS A 276 20.41 2.81 11.04
CA LYS A 276 19.84 2.98 9.71
C LYS A 276 18.63 2.07 9.52
N LEU A 277 17.60 2.64 8.91
CA LEU A 277 16.46 1.93 8.38
C LEU A 277 16.72 1.67 6.89
N TYR A 278 16.99 0.40 6.56
CA TYR A 278 17.20 -0.02 5.18
C TYR A 278 15.85 -0.34 4.53
N THR A 279 15.53 0.37 3.46
CA THR A 279 14.41 0.04 2.56
C THR A 279 14.96 -0.41 1.21
N PRO A 280 14.17 -1.06 0.35
CA PRO A 280 14.68 -1.57 -0.92
C PRO A 280 15.29 -0.51 -1.85
N ASP A 281 14.81 0.73 -1.77
CA ASP A 281 15.19 1.82 -2.67
C ASP A 281 15.90 2.99 -1.96
N TYR A 282 15.91 3.03 -0.62
CA TYR A 282 16.50 4.15 0.14
C TYR A 282 16.92 3.75 1.57
N VAL A 283 17.77 4.55 2.20
CA VAL A 283 18.20 4.35 3.59
C VAL A 283 17.92 5.60 4.40
N PHE A 284 17.27 5.44 5.55
CA PHE A 284 16.94 6.54 6.45
C PHE A 284 17.67 6.39 7.79
N THR A 285 17.79 7.50 8.53
CA THR A 285 18.25 7.54 9.92
C THR A 285 17.06 7.74 10.87
N LYS A 286 17.30 7.64 12.18
CA LYS A 286 16.26 7.78 13.21
C LYS A 286 15.71 9.20 13.32
N GLU A 287 16.45 10.19 12.84
CA GLU A 287 16.11 11.61 12.93
C GLU A 287 15.24 12.09 11.76
N GLN A 288 15.00 11.25 10.77
CA GLN A 288 14.29 11.58 9.53
C GLN A 288 12.80 11.23 9.59
N ILE A 289 12.17 11.24 10.77
CA ILE A 289 10.75 10.91 10.94
C ILE A 289 9.94 12.19 11.09
N TYR A 290 8.86 12.30 10.32
CA TYR A 290 8.02 13.48 10.25
C TYR A 290 6.53 13.12 10.31
N ARG A 291 5.72 14.03 10.86
CA ARG A 291 4.26 13.91 10.97
C ARG A 291 3.57 15.16 10.45
N PHE A 292 2.44 14.99 9.77
CA PHE A 292 1.56 16.12 9.43
C PHE A 292 0.96 16.71 10.70
N GLU A 293 0.82 18.03 10.76
CA GLU A 293 0.04 18.67 11.81
C GLU A 293 -1.47 18.42 11.62
N GLU A 294 -2.24 18.51 12.71
CA GLU A 294 -3.68 18.21 12.74
C GLU A 294 -4.59 19.41 12.47
#